data_AF-A0A383D681-F1
#
_entry.id   AF-A0A383D681-F1
#
_cell.length_a   1.000
_cell.length_b   1.000
_cell.length_c   1.000
_cell.angle_alpha   90.00
_cell.angle_beta   90.00
_cell.angle_gamma   90.00
#
_symmetry.space_group_name_H-M   'P 1'
#
loop_
_entity.id
_entity.type
_entity.pdbx_description
1 polymer ?
#
loop_
_entity_poly.entity_id
_entity_poly.type
_entity_poly.pdbx_seq_one_letter_code
_entity_poly.pdbx_strand_id
1 'polypeptide(L)'
;MDGAYRLTYRGEAPTTVEAPFEDVTRGVLNAIMELEELSGHNILDGEKIISPASGDHGVDIYISTSSAGGGLQMMVGGVVKSMTGESAQRAALGAGAIVMDVLASNDGRLYHEKVQRIRQLRPDMI
;
A
#
# COMPACT_ATOMS: atom_id res chain seq x y z
N MET A 1 -24.71 0.42 -29.57
CA MET A 1 -23.82 0.37 -28.40
C MET A 1 -24.69 0.76 -27.22
N ASP A 2 -25.16 -0.23 -26.48
CA ASP A 2 -25.98 -0.03 -25.27
C ASP A 2 -25.16 0.75 -24.25
N GLY A 3 -25.77 1.75 -23.60
CA GLY A 3 -25.11 2.78 -22.77
C GLY A 3 -24.44 2.29 -21.48
N ALA A 4 -23.58 1.29 -21.59
CA ALA A 4 -22.78 0.71 -20.53
C ALA A 4 -21.31 1.07 -20.72
N TYR A 5 -20.64 1.39 -19.63
CA TYR A 5 -19.18 1.55 -19.60
C TYR A 5 -18.51 0.17 -19.59
N ARG A 6 -17.37 0.07 -20.28
CA ARG A 6 -16.56 -1.16 -20.33
C ARG A 6 -15.08 -0.80 -20.24
N LEU A 7 -14.32 -1.59 -19.51
CA LEU A 7 -12.87 -1.53 -19.49
C LEU A 7 -12.30 -1.96 -20.85
N THR A 8 -11.47 -1.12 -21.47
CA THR A 8 -10.87 -1.38 -22.78
C THR A 8 -9.40 -1.81 -22.67
N TYR A 9 -8.61 -1.08 -21.89
CA TYR A 9 -7.17 -1.30 -21.71
C TYR A 9 -6.79 -1.23 -20.23
N ARG A 10 -5.68 -1.88 -19.85
CA ARG A 10 -5.12 -1.88 -18.50
C ARG A 10 -3.60 -1.96 -18.61
N GLY A 11 -2.90 -1.04 -17.95
CA GLY A 11 -1.47 -1.09 -17.71
C GLY A 11 -1.18 -1.41 -16.24
N GLU A 12 -0.05 -2.07 -15.99
CA GLU A 12 0.42 -2.51 -14.68
C GLU A 12 1.93 -2.32 -14.56
N ALA A 13 2.38 -1.85 -13.41
CA ALA A 13 3.80 -1.79 -13.11
C ALA A 13 4.07 -2.19 -11.66
N PRO A 14 5.27 -2.74 -11.36
CA PRO A 14 5.71 -2.92 -9.98
C PRO A 14 5.65 -1.61 -9.20
N THR A 15 5.26 -1.71 -7.93
CA THR A 15 5.28 -0.55 -7.03
C THR A 15 6.71 -0.08 -6.78
N THR A 16 6.85 1.22 -6.56
CA THR A 16 8.12 1.91 -6.26
C THR A 16 8.11 2.48 -4.84
N VAL A 17 7.31 1.88 -3.95
CA VAL A 17 7.18 2.29 -2.53
C VAL A 17 8.45 2.03 -1.72
N GLU A 18 9.24 1.03 -2.10
CA GLU A 18 10.48 0.67 -1.39
C GLU A 18 11.69 1.40 -1.98
N ALA A 19 12.81 1.32 -1.25
CA ALA A 19 14.11 1.76 -1.75
C ALA A 19 14.43 1.08 -3.10
N PRO A 20 15.10 1.77 -4.04
CA PRO A 20 15.77 3.07 -3.89
C PRO A 20 14.90 4.29 -4.22
N PHE A 21 13.66 4.10 -4.67
CA PHE A 21 12.83 5.19 -5.18
C PHE A 21 12.00 5.85 -4.09
N GLU A 22 11.43 5.05 -3.18
CA GLU A 22 10.58 5.52 -2.05
C GLU A 22 9.47 6.49 -2.49
N ASP A 23 8.96 6.32 -3.70
CA ASP A 23 7.98 7.20 -4.32
C ASP A 23 7.03 6.39 -5.21
N VAL A 24 5.82 6.15 -4.72
CA VAL A 24 4.78 5.39 -5.41
C VAL A 24 4.32 6.02 -6.72
N THR A 25 4.51 7.34 -6.90
CA THR A 25 4.08 8.02 -8.13
C THR A 25 4.84 7.52 -9.35
N ARG A 26 6.10 7.08 -9.18
CA ARG A 26 6.91 6.47 -10.24
C ARG A 26 6.29 5.19 -10.78
N GLY A 27 5.84 4.30 -9.90
CA GLY A 27 5.12 3.08 -10.29
C GLY A 27 3.81 3.39 -11.03
N VAL A 28 3.09 4.43 -10.59
CA VAL A 28 1.87 4.88 -11.28
C VAL A 28 2.19 5.40 -12.68
N LEU A 29 3.21 6.25 -12.84
CA LEU A 29 3.63 6.76 -14.15
C LEU A 29 4.06 5.62 -15.09
N ASN A 30 4.77 4.61 -14.56
CA ASN A 30 5.15 3.43 -15.34
C ASN A 30 3.91 2.64 -15.83
N ALA A 31 2.91 2.45 -14.97
CA ALA A 31 1.67 1.79 -15.36
C ALA A 31 0.87 2.58 -16.40
N ILE A 32 0.92 3.92 -16.33
CA ILE A 32 0.31 4.79 -17.34
C ILE A 32 1.05 4.68 -18.67
N MET A 33 2.40 4.66 -18.68
CA MET A 33 3.17 4.49 -19.91
C MET A 33 2.83 3.16 -20.62
N GLU A 34 2.69 2.05 -19.90
CA GLU A 34 2.23 0.79 -20.51
C GLU A 34 0.78 0.91 -21.04
N LEU A 35 -0.09 1.62 -20.33
CA LEU A 35 -1.45 1.89 -20.79
C LEU A 35 -1.47 2.72 -22.08
N GLU A 36 -0.60 3.72 -22.23
CA GLU A 36 -0.42 4.51 -23.46
C GLU A 36 -0.01 3.62 -24.63
N GLU A 37 0.97 2.73 -24.43
CA GLU A 37 1.43 1.77 -25.45
C GLU A 37 0.33 0.82 -25.90
N LEU A 38 -0.49 0.31 -24.96
CA LEU A 38 -1.57 -0.63 -25.26
C LEU A 38 -2.78 0.03 -25.92
N SER A 39 -3.13 1.25 -25.48
CA SER A 39 -4.33 1.96 -25.92
C SER A 39 -4.11 2.87 -27.12
N GLY A 40 -2.86 3.23 -27.42
CA GLY A 40 -2.51 4.24 -28.42
C GLY A 40 -2.88 5.68 -28.01
N HIS A 41 -3.35 5.89 -26.78
CA HIS A 41 -3.67 7.21 -26.25
C HIS A 41 -2.42 7.85 -25.64
N ASN A 42 -2.26 9.16 -25.82
CA ASN A 42 -1.21 9.95 -25.18
C ASN A 42 -1.80 10.65 -23.94
N ILE A 43 -1.53 10.11 -22.77
CA ILE A 43 -2.07 10.53 -21.46
C ILE A 43 -1.10 11.47 -20.73
N LEU A 44 0.21 11.34 -20.92
CA LEU A 44 1.23 12.06 -20.15
C LEU A 44 1.98 13.12 -20.98
N ASP A 45 2.17 14.31 -20.39
CA ASP A 45 3.18 15.30 -20.76
C ASP A 45 4.32 15.26 -19.73
N GLY A 46 5.31 14.42 -20.00
CA GLY A 46 6.35 14.08 -19.03
C GLY A 46 5.78 13.33 -17.83
N GLU A 47 5.73 13.97 -16.66
CA GLU A 47 5.16 13.39 -15.43
C GLU A 47 3.75 13.93 -15.13
N LYS A 48 3.20 14.79 -16.00
CA LYS A 48 1.88 15.40 -15.79
C LYS A 48 0.83 14.72 -16.65
N ILE A 49 -0.34 14.50 -16.05
CA ILE A 49 -1.50 13.99 -16.78
C ILE A 49 -2.12 15.12 -17.59
N ILE A 50 -2.32 14.89 -18.88
CA ILE A 50 -2.97 15.81 -19.80
C ILE A 50 -4.48 15.75 -19.54
N SER A 51 -5.08 16.92 -19.29
CA SER A 51 -6.53 17.06 -19.12
C SER A 51 -6.96 18.47 -19.53
N PRO A 52 -8.13 18.67 -20.15
CA PRO A 52 -9.14 17.65 -20.55
C PRO A 52 -8.70 16.81 -21.75
N ALA A 53 -9.46 15.75 -22.06
CA ALA A 53 -9.17 14.93 -23.23
C ALA A 53 -9.50 15.65 -24.54
N SER A 54 -8.70 15.40 -25.58
CA SER A 54 -8.90 15.86 -26.95
C SER A 54 -8.59 14.72 -27.92
N GLY A 55 -9.62 13.95 -28.28
CA GLY A 55 -9.45 12.72 -29.07
C GLY A 55 -8.65 11.69 -28.26
N ASP A 56 -7.57 11.17 -28.85
CA ASP A 56 -6.70 10.18 -28.19
C ASP A 56 -5.62 10.82 -27.31
N HIS A 57 -5.71 12.13 -27.00
CA HIS A 57 -4.76 12.84 -26.13
C HIS A 57 -5.43 13.32 -24.84
N GLY A 58 -4.90 12.91 -23.69
CA GLY A 58 -5.36 13.27 -22.35
C GLY A 58 -6.54 12.45 -21.85
N VAL A 59 -6.97 12.78 -20.63
CA VAL A 59 -8.11 12.15 -19.94
C VAL A 59 -9.03 13.20 -19.35
N ASP A 60 -10.33 12.91 -19.34
CA ASP A 60 -11.33 13.78 -18.70
C ASP A 60 -11.37 13.59 -17.18
N ILE A 61 -11.11 12.37 -16.72
CA ILE A 61 -11.15 12.01 -15.30
C ILE A 61 -9.95 11.11 -15.00
N TYR A 62 -9.16 11.52 -14.01
CA TYR A 62 -8.11 10.70 -13.41
C TYR A 62 -8.44 10.44 -11.95
N ILE A 63 -8.43 9.16 -11.56
CA ILE A 63 -8.67 8.71 -10.20
C ILE A 63 -7.53 7.76 -9.84
N SER A 64 -6.85 8.02 -8.72
CA SER A 64 -5.85 7.13 -8.16
C SER A 64 -6.27 6.72 -6.76
N THR A 65 -6.06 5.46 -6.44
CA THR A 65 -6.30 4.90 -5.11
C THR A 65 -5.04 4.18 -4.67
N SER A 66 -4.50 4.55 -3.51
CA SER A 66 -3.44 3.80 -2.86
C SER A 66 -4.02 2.97 -1.72
N SER A 67 -3.54 1.74 -1.56
CA SER A 67 -3.85 0.90 -0.42
C SER A 67 -2.56 0.60 0.34
N ALA A 68 -2.60 0.80 1.66
CA ALA A 68 -1.50 0.44 2.58
C ALA A 68 -1.70 -0.95 3.23
N GLY A 69 -2.74 -1.69 2.81
CA GLY A 69 -3.33 -2.77 3.60
C GLY A 69 -2.67 -4.15 3.51
N GLY A 70 -1.37 -4.26 3.26
CA GLY A 70 -0.76 -5.60 3.09
C GLY A 70 0.71 -5.76 3.46
N GLY A 71 1.46 -4.67 3.62
CA GLY A 71 2.91 -4.72 3.83
C GLY A 71 3.39 -4.17 5.17
N LEU A 72 2.53 -3.48 5.91
CA LEU A 72 2.94 -2.78 7.12
C LEU A 72 3.33 -3.80 8.21
N GLN A 73 4.60 -3.79 8.59
CA GLN A 73 5.13 -4.66 9.63
C GLN A 73 4.84 -4.04 10.99
N MET A 74 3.95 -4.66 11.76
CA MET A 74 3.41 -4.11 12.99
C MET A 74 3.74 -5.01 14.18
N MET A 75 4.01 -4.44 15.35
CA MET A 75 3.82 -5.17 16.62
C MET A 75 2.51 -4.74 17.27
N VAL A 76 1.94 -5.61 18.09
CA VAL A 76 0.71 -5.27 18.81
C VAL A 76 0.90 -5.44 20.31
N GLY A 77 0.35 -4.50 21.07
CA GLY A 77 0.35 -4.49 22.53
C GLY A 77 -0.97 -4.95 23.14
N GLY A 78 -0.91 -5.62 24.29
CA GLY A 78 -2.09 -5.93 25.10
C GLY A 78 -1.78 -5.91 26.60
N VAL A 79 -2.82 -5.91 27.44
CA VAL A 79 -2.66 -6.07 28.89
C VAL A 79 -2.43 -7.55 29.24
N VAL A 80 -3.28 -8.42 28.70
CA VAL A 80 -3.22 -9.88 28.86
C VAL A 80 -2.96 -10.53 27.51
N LYS A 81 -1.87 -11.31 27.39
CA LYS A 81 -1.43 -11.92 26.11
C LYS A 81 -2.53 -12.76 25.45
N SER A 82 -3.17 -13.64 26.22
CA SER A 82 -4.22 -14.56 25.76
C SER A 82 -5.62 -13.96 25.64
N MET A 83 -5.79 -12.66 25.86
CA MET A 83 -7.09 -11.98 25.71
C MET A 83 -6.93 -10.73 24.85
N THR A 84 -6.44 -9.63 25.43
CA THR A 84 -6.31 -8.35 24.73
C THR A 84 -5.20 -8.39 23.68
N GLY A 85 -4.10 -9.10 23.94
CA GLY A 85 -3.00 -9.25 22.98
C GLY A 85 -3.43 -10.04 21.74
N GLU A 86 -4.06 -11.19 21.96
CA GLU A 86 -4.62 -12.00 20.87
C GLU A 86 -5.74 -11.26 20.12
N SER A 87 -6.60 -10.51 20.83
CA SER A 87 -7.62 -9.67 20.18
C SER A 87 -7.01 -8.57 19.31
N ALA A 88 -5.97 -7.87 19.80
CA ALA A 88 -5.26 -6.85 19.04
C ALA A 88 -4.56 -7.46 17.81
N GLN A 89 -3.93 -8.62 17.96
CA GLN A 89 -3.34 -9.37 16.85
C GLN A 89 -4.37 -9.72 15.78
N ARG A 90 -5.53 -10.25 16.17
CA ARG A 90 -6.61 -10.57 15.22
C ARG A 90 -7.14 -9.33 14.50
N ALA A 91 -7.27 -8.20 15.20
CA ALA A 91 -7.68 -6.95 14.60
C ALA A 91 -6.65 -6.43 13.58
N ALA A 92 -5.36 -6.47 13.92
CA ALA A 92 -4.28 -6.05 13.04
C ALA A 92 -4.17 -6.95 11.79
N LEU A 93 -4.25 -8.27 11.96
CA LEU A 93 -4.30 -9.22 10.84
C LEU A 93 -5.54 -8.99 9.96
N GLY A 94 -6.70 -8.73 10.58
CA GLY A 94 -7.94 -8.40 9.86
C GLY A 94 -7.85 -7.09 9.07
N ALA A 95 -7.02 -6.16 9.51
CA ALA A 95 -6.70 -4.92 8.79
C ALA A 95 -5.61 -5.08 7.72
N GLY A 96 -5.05 -6.29 7.55
CA GLY A 96 -4.03 -6.60 6.54
C GLY A 96 -2.60 -6.26 6.96
N ALA A 97 -2.32 -6.08 8.26
CA ALA A 97 -0.96 -5.88 8.75
C ALA A 97 -0.17 -7.20 8.85
N ILE A 98 1.16 -7.11 8.73
CA ILE A 98 2.09 -8.20 9.04
C ILE A 98 2.48 -8.10 10.51
N VAL A 99 1.82 -8.88 11.39
CA VAL A 99 2.10 -8.83 12.83
C VAL A 99 3.39 -9.58 13.17
N MET A 100 4.44 -8.84 13.56
CA MET A 100 5.78 -9.37 13.85
C MET A 100 5.91 -10.01 15.23
N ASP A 101 5.24 -9.45 16.25
CA ASP A 101 5.23 -9.97 17.63
C ASP A 101 4.05 -9.38 18.42
N VAL A 102 3.69 -10.05 19.52
CA VAL A 102 2.65 -9.60 20.46
C VAL A 102 3.29 -9.37 21.82
N LEU A 103 3.29 -8.12 22.29
CA LEU A 103 3.77 -7.77 23.63
C LEU A 103 2.58 -7.67 24.58
N ALA A 104 2.74 -8.18 25.80
CA ALA A 104 1.73 -7.97 26.83
C ALA A 104 2.31 -7.71 28.21
N SER A 105 1.56 -7.08 29.11
CA SER A 105 2.04 -6.83 30.47
C SER A 105 2.42 -8.13 31.19
N ASN A 106 1.73 -9.24 30.90
CA ASN A 106 1.94 -10.55 31.50
C ASN A 106 2.65 -11.58 30.59
N ASP A 107 3.37 -11.15 29.55
CA ASP A 107 4.01 -12.05 28.57
C ASP A 107 5.31 -12.73 29.05
N GLY A 108 5.70 -12.51 30.32
CA GLY A 108 6.88 -13.11 30.95
C GLY A 108 8.22 -12.48 30.61
N ARG A 109 8.27 -11.52 29.67
CA ARG A 109 9.51 -10.80 29.30
C ARG A 109 9.74 -9.63 30.25
N LEU A 110 11.01 -9.38 30.60
CA LEU A 110 11.43 -8.19 31.32
C LEU A 110 11.35 -6.95 30.43
N TYR A 111 11.24 -5.77 31.04
CA TYR A 111 11.08 -4.51 30.29
C TYR A 111 12.18 -4.27 29.24
N HIS A 112 13.44 -4.50 29.61
CA HIS A 112 14.57 -4.31 28.68
C HIS A 112 14.55 -5.31 27.52
N GLU A 113 14.04 -6.53 27.73
CA GLU A 113 13.89 -7.54 26.67
C GLU A 113 12.80 -7.11 25.67
N LYS A 114 11.70 -6.51 26.14
CA LYS A 114 10.66 -5.94 25.28
C LYS A 114 11.20 -4.81 24.41
N VAL A 115 11.95 -3.89 25.02
CA VAL A 115 12.60 -2.78 24.30
C VAL A 115 13.61 -3.32 23.29
N GLN A 116 14.42 -4.30 23.67
CA GLN A 116 15.39 -4.93 22.77
C GLN A 116 14.69 -5.62 21.60
N ARG A 117 13.59 -6.33 21.86
CA ARG A 117 12.77 -6.98 20.82
C ARG A 117 12.25 -5.95 19.81
N ILE A 118 11.77 -4.81 20.28
CA ILE A 118 11.29 -3.74 19.41
C ILE A 118 12.41 -3.22 18.50
N ARG A 119 13.59 -2.99 19.06
CA ARG A 119 14.75 -2.49 18.29
C ARG A 119 15.30 -3.52 17.30
N GLN A 120 15.17 -4.81 17.60
CA GLN A 120 15.59 -5.90 16.72
C GLN A 120 14.64 -6.06 15.54
N LEU A 121 13.33 -6.01 15.79
CA LEU A 121 12.32 -6.21 14.76
C LEU A 121 12.13 -4.97 13.88
N ARG A 122 12.34 -3.76 14.42
CA ARG A 122 12.14 -2.49 13.70
C ARG A 122 10.80 -2.45 12.97
N PRO A 123 9.67 -2.57 13.69
CA PRO A 123 8.37 -2.48 13.06
C PRO A 123 8.16 -1.07 12.49
N ASP A 124 7.28 -0.97 11.50
CA ASP A 124 6.79 0.30 11.00
C ASP A 124 5.81 0.95 12.01
N MET A 125 5.14 0.14 12.84
CA MET A 125 4.10 0.57 13.79
C MET A 125 3.99 -0.35 15.01
N ILE A 126 3.56 0.18 16.17
CA ILE A 126 3.26 -0.57 17.41
C ILE A 126 1.87 -0.18 17.92
#